data_AF-A0A1I3LW47-F1
#
_entry.id   AF-A0A1I3LW47-F1
#
_cell.length_a   1.000
_cell.length_b   1.000
_cell.length_c   1.000
_cell.angle_alpha   90.00
_cell.angle_beta   90.00
_cell.angle_gamma   90.00
#
_symmetry.space_group_name_H-M   'P 1'
#
loop_
_entity.id
_entity.type
_entity.pdbx_description
1 polymer ?
#
loop_
_entity_poly.entity_id
_entity_poly.type
_entity_poly.pdbx_seq_one_letter_code
_entity_poly.pdbx_strand_id
1 'polypeptide(L)'
;MELHENLYELGLSSGRGVFDDADLLRAALDDYLDESAASTGDINLLVDAVRLGAFRMMQRTIDSGAEPTRAVESAGDLLARDRGTSDVAAARWACAVLGFAVGKVGATDVRRFDRTITQPRPPAFPPAATQQPTPPAPPNQGVWGVQSPTGPPPSSPPPTSSPPTSPPASWPPAQPYAGGYPPSYPSGPTGPTTPGRSRTPWILLALASVVLIAVIGGLVAVLAGGNDDTVDSATDDPSTSAPTDPASGPTPLPTIPPNPVSGSGYAFSLPEAWTDITEEILSGGQSGATDKAIAWGQSFEGARANLIIETGFAGGETDPEVIRPTWENNMVGATGATPVDNGDTTIDGEKAVSVLISRVNENGVAIEQYGYLTIHDGDLYSIILSTQEGDQLAQDTYADIVESWTWQ
;
A
#
# COMPACT_ATOMS: atom_id res chain seq x y z
N MET A 1 11.55 11.59 -10.02
CA MET A 1 10.68 10.92 -9.04
C MET A 1 11.12 11.34 -7.66
N GLU A 2 10.18 11.53 -6.76
CA GLU A 2 10.47 11.74 -5.35
C GLU A 2 10.96 10.42 -4.73
N LEU A 3 11.81 10.47 -3.71
CA LEU A 3 12.44 9.27 -3.14
C LEU A 3 11.43 8.21 -2.67
N HIS A 4 10.28 8.63 -2.16
CA HIS A 4 9.22 7.71 -1.72
C HIS A 4 8.55 6.97 -2.89
N GLU A 5 8.52 7.57 -4.08
CA GLU A 5 8.04 6.91 -5.30
C GLU A 5 9.04 5.83 -5.73
N ASN A 6 10.34 6.14 -5.75
CA ASN A 6 11.39 5.16 -6.05
C ASN A 6 11.37 3.97 -5.07
N LEU A 7 11.16 4.24 -3.77
CA LEU A 7 11.04 3.18 -2.76
C LEU A 7 9.78 2.35 -2.94
N TYR A 8 8.67 2.98 -3.32
CA TYR A 8 7.46 2.25 -3.65
C TYR A 8 7.70 1.29 -4.82
N GLU A 9 8.33 1.75 -5.90
CA GLU A 9 8.72 0.90 -7.04
C GLU A 9 9.74 -0.19 -6.66
N LEU A 10 10.70 0.12 -5.78
CA LEU A 10 11.64 -0.87 -5.27
C LEU A 10 10.91 -2.02 -4.59
N GLY A 11 9.93 -1.71 -3.72
CA GLY A 11 9.14 -2.74 -3.05
C GLY A 11 8.25 -3.55 -3.99
N LEU A 12 7.88 -2.99 -5.14
CA LEU A 12 7.11 -3.69 -6.17
C LEU A 12 8.01 -4.65 -6.98
N SER A 13 9.24 -4.22 -7.30
CA SER A 13 10.19 -5.01 -8.11
C SER A 13 10.93 -6.08 -7.30
N SER A 14 11.28 -5.79 -6.05
CA SER A 14 12.08 -6.66 -5.17
C SER A 14 11.24 -7.39 -4.11
N GLY A 15 9.94 -7.11 -4.05
CA GLY A 15 9.03 -7.60 -3.02
C GLY A 15 9.06 -6.75 -1.74
N ARG A 16 7.92 -6.67 -1.05
CA ARG A 16 7.79 -5.84 0.17
C ARG A 16 8.63 -6.33 1.35
N GLY A 17 9.03 -7.61 1.34
CA GLY A 17 9.93 -8.18 2.35
C GLY A 17 11.30 -7.51 2.41
N VAL A 18 11.71 -6.76 1.37
CA VAL A 18 12.93 -5.94 1.38
C VAL A 18 12.97 -4.95 2.55
N PHE A 19 11.80 -4.46 3.00
CA PHE A 19 11.71 -3.49 4.09
C PHE A 19 11.70 -4.11 5.49
N ASP A 20 11.72 -5.45 5.60
CA ASP A 20 11.73 -6.16 6.88
C ASP A 20 13.14 -6.42 7.42
N ASP A 21 14.15 -6.29 6.56
CA ASP A 21 15.56 -6.50 6.86
C ASP A 21 16.38 -5.29 6.44
N ALA A 22 17.13 -4.71 7.38
CA ALA A 22 17.88 -3.49 7.16
C ALA A 22 19.10 -3.69 6.25
N ASP A 23 19.73 -4.86 6.28
CA ASP A 23 20.89 -5.17 5.45
C ASP A 23 20.44 -5.42 4.01
N LEU A 24 19.31 -6.13 3.84
CA LEU A 24 18.68 -6.31 2.53
C LEU A 24 18.20 -4.98 1.94
N LEU A 25 17.52 -4.15 2.73
CA LEU A 25 17.13 -2.80 2.31
C LEU A 25 18.35 -1.98 1.89
N ARG A 26 19.44 -2.02 2.68
CA ARG A 26 20.65 -1.25 2.36
C ARG A 26 21.23 -1.66 1.01
N ALA A 27 21.34 -2.96 0.75
CA ALA A 27 21.85 -3.49 -0.51
C ALA A 27 20.93 -3.10 -1.68
N ALA A 28 19.62 -3.27 -1.51
CA ALA A 28 18.63 -2.92 -2.52
C ALA A 28 18.64 -1.42 -2.87
N LEU A 29 18.86 -0.54 -1.89
CA LEU A 29 18.99 0.90 -2.14
C LEU A 29 20.26 1.27 -2.90
N ASP A 30 21.38 0.58 -2.65
CA ASP A 30 22.62 0.80 -3.40
C ASP A 30 22.49 0.38 -4.87
N ASP A 31 21.75 -0.69 -5.14
CA ASP A 31 21.55 -1.20 -6.49
C ASP A 31 20.47 -0.42 -7.28
N TYR A 32 19.44 0.07 -6.58
CA TYR A 32 18.26 0.66 -7.22
C TYR A 32 18.31 2.18 -7.36
N LEU A 33 18.92 2.90 -6.42
CA LEU A 33 18.94 4.37 -6.45
C LEU A 33 20.15 4.90 -7.21
N ASP A 34 19.91 5.85 -8.11
CA ASP A 34 20.98 6.68 -8.66
C ASP A 34 21.73 7.40 -7.53
N GLU A 35 23.05 7.58 -7.68
CA GLU A 35 23.92 8.22 -6.66
C GLU A 35 23.44 9.63 -6.23
N SER A 36 22.62 10.30 -7.04
CA SER A 36 22.04 11.61 -6.74
C SER A 36 20.59 11.59 -6.23
N ALA A 37 19.93 10.44 -6.21
CA ALA A 37 18.51 10.34 -5.85
C ALA A 37 18.24 10.55 -4.35
N ALA A 38 19.21 10.19 -3.50
CA ALA A 38 19.14 10.39 -2.05
C ALA A 38 20.52 10.72 -1.49
N SER A 39 20.56 11.52 -0.42
CA SER A 39 21.81 11.72 0.31
C SER A 39 22.17 10.44 1.09
N THR A 40 23.47 10.19 1.31
CA THR A 40 23.92 9.08 2.18
C THR A 40 23.29 9.15 3.57
N GLY A 41 23.02 10.37 4.08
CA GLY A 41 22.36 10.57 5.36
C GLY A 41 20.90 10.09 5.37
N ASP A 42 20.17 10.29 4.28
CA ASP A 42 18.79 9.85 4.14
C ASP A 42 18.69 8.34 3.98
N ILE A 43 19.57 7.74 3.18
CA ILE A 43 19.69 6.27 3.05
C ILE A 43 19.95 5.65 4.41
N ASN A 44 20.95 6.15 5.16
CA ASN A 44 21.26 5.65 6.50
C ASN A 44 20.08 5.80 7.46
N LEU A 45 19.30 6.88 7.35
CA LEU A 45 18.15 7.09 8.20
C LEU A 45 17.00 6.12 7.87
N LEU A 46 16.74 5.82 6.59
CA LEU A 46 15.76 4.83 6.18
C LEU A 46 16.15 3.42 6.69
N VAL A 47 17.41 3.05 6.51
CA VAL A 47 17.96 1.78 7.02
C VAL A 47 17.87 1.72 8.55
N ASP A 48 18.17 2.83 9.25
CA ASP A 48 18.05 2.91 10.71
C ASP A 48 16.60 2.73 11.19
N ALA A 49 15.62 3.25 10.45
CA ALA A 49 14.21 3.10 10.79
C ALA A 49 13.77 1.62 10.79
N VAL A 50 14.29 0.82 9.86
CA VAL A 50 14.08 -0.63 9.81
C VAL A 50 14.89 -1.34 10.89
N ARG A 51 16.21 -1.06 10.95
CA ARG A 51 17.16 -1.70 11.88
C ARG A 51 16.78 -1.56 13.35
N LEU A 52 16.31 -0.37 13.73
CA LEU A 52 15.91 -0.07 15.10
C LEU A 52 14.43 -0.45 15.37
N GLY A 53 13.72 -1.00 14.39
CA GLY A 53 12.36 -1.50 14.55
C GLY A 53 11.27 -0.43 14.62
N ALA A 54 11.60 0.84 14.39
CA ALA A 54 10.62 1.94 14.35
C ALA A 54 9.59 1.71 13.24
N PHE A 55 10.05 1.29 12.05
CA PHE A 55 9.17 0.98 10.93
C PHE A 55 8.18 -0.16 11.24
N ARG A 56 8.66 -1.27 11.82
CA ARG A 56 7.79 -2.39 12.23
C ARG A 56 6.81 -2.00 13.35
N MET A 57 7.21 -1.11 14.25
CA MET A 57 6.30 -0.58 15.28
C MET A 57 5.20 0.29 14.68
N MET A 58 5.55 1.15 13.71
CA MET A 58 4.58 1.95 12.96
C MET A 58 3.55 1.07 12.26
N GLN A 59 4.00 0.07 11.49
CA GLN A 59 3.12 -0.84 10.76
C GLN A 59 2.12 -1.52 11.70
N ARG A 60 2.60 -2.17 12.77
CA ARG A 60 1.71 -2.79 13.78
C ARG A 60 0.69 -1.83 14.39
N THR A 61 1.07 -0.56 14.55
CA THR A 61 0.17 0.46 15.09
C THR A 61 -0.94 0.78 14.10
N ILE A 62 -0.60 0.95 12.82
CA ILE A 62 -1.56 1.15 11.73
C ILE A 62 -2.48 -0.07 11.58
N ASP A 63 -1.90 -1.28 11.58
CA ASP A 63 -2.65 -2.54 11.47
C ASP A 63 -3.60 -2.78 12.66
N SER A 64 -3.36 -2.11 13.80
CA SER A 64 -4.28 -2.11 14.95
C SER A 64 -5.40 -1.06 14.83
N GLY A 65 -5.57 -0.43 13.65
CA GLY A 65 -6.57 0.60 13.37
C GLY A 65 -6.19 2.01 13.79
N ALA A 66 -4.91 2.28 14.09
CA ALA A 66 -4.48 3.64 14.40
C ALA A 66 -4.35 4.49 13.13
N GLU A 67 -4.63 5.78 13.26
CA GLU A 67 -4.48 6.74 12.17
C GLU A 67 -2.99 6.84 11.71
N PRO A 68 -2.69 6.76 10.40
CA PRO A 68 -1.32 6.70 9.89
C PRO A 68 -0.42 7.87 10.29
N THR A 69 -0.92 9.12 10.29
CA THR A 69 -0.14 10.29 10.73
C THR A 69 0.35 10.11 12.18
N ARG A 70 -0.53 9.70 13.10
CA ARG A 70 -0.19 9.47 14.51
C ARG A 70 0.80 8.33 14.70
N ALA A 71 0.68 7.26 13.90
CA ALA A 71 1.63 6.16 13.91
C ALA A 71 3.01 6.63 13.46
N VAL A 72 3.10 7.41 12.39
CA VAL A 72 4.34 8.02 11.88
C VAL A 72 4.97 8.95 12.91
N GLU A 73 4.19 9.82 13.57
CA GLU A 73 4.68 10.72 14.63
C GLU A 73 5.32 9.91 15.77
N SER A 74 4.61 8.89 16.26
CA SER A 74 5.03 8.08 17.40
C SER A 74 6.28 7.25 17.07
N ALA A 75 6.32 6.63 15.90
CA ALA A 75 7.47 5.84 15.44
C ALA A 75 8.69 6.71 15.13
N GLY A 76 8.48 7.88 14.53
CA GLY A 76 9.55 8.85 14.27
C GLY A 76 10.16 9.42 15.56
N ASP A 77 9.34 9.70 16.57
CA ASP A 77 9.83 10.14 17.89
C ASP A 77 10.68 9.07 18.57
N LEU A 78 10.24 7.81 18.50
CA LEU A 78 11.00 6.66 18.99
C LEU A 78 12.32 6.50 18.25
N LEU A 79 12.31 6.59 16.92
CA LEU A 79 13.51 6.51 16.09
C LEU A 79 14.52 7.63 16.42
N ALA A 80 14.04 8.88 16.58
CA ALA A 80 14.91 10.00 16.92
C ALA A 80 15.59 9.79 18.28
N ARG A 81 14.83 9.31 19.28
CA ARG A 81 15.34 8.97 20.60
C ARG A 81 16.39 7.87 20.54
N ASP A 82 16.10 6.78 19.83
CA ASP A 82 16.96 5.60 19.81
C ASP A 82 18.25 5.85 19.00
N ARG A 83 18.22 6.77 18.01
CA ARG A 83 19.42 7.28 17.33
C ARG A 83 20.19 8.33 18.14
N GLY A 84 19.61 8.87 19.21
CA GLY A 84 20.18 9.98 19.98
C GLY A 84 20.28 11.29 19.18
N THR A 85 19.36 11.53 18.24
CA THR A 85 19.30 12.76 17.44
C THR A 85 18.19 13.69 17.92
N SER A 86 18.40 15.00 17.80
CA SER A 86 17.36 16.00 18.01
C SER A 86 16.52 16.25 16.76
N ASP A 87 16.87 15.68 15.61
CA ASP A 87 16.15 15.85 14.35
C ASP A 87 14.97 14.88 14.24
N VAL A 88 13.91 15.19 15.00
CA VAL A 88 12.65 14.43 15.02
C VAL A 88 11.93 14.50 13.68
N ALA A 89 11.99 15.64 12.99
CA ALA A 89 11.35 15.82 11.69
C ALA A 89 11.93 14.84 10.66
N ALA A 90 13.26 14.68 10.65
CA ALA A 90 13.90 13.69 9.80
C ALA A 90 13.44 12.26 10.09
N ALA A 91 13.40 11.88 11.36
CA ALA A 91 12.99 10.54 11.75
C ALA A 91 11.53 10.22 11.37
N ARG A 92 10.61 11.19 11.54
CA ARG A 92 9.21 11.08 11.11
C ARG A 92 9.10 10.98 9.60
N TRP A 93 9.84 11.79 8.85
CA TRP A 93 9.91 11.69 7.39
C TRP A 93 10.32 10.30 6.93
N ALA A 94 11.37 9.71 7.53
CA ALA A 94 11.82 8.38 7.13
C ALA A 94 10.76 7.30 7.39
N CYS A 95 10.06 7.37 8.53
CA CYS A 95 8.94 6.48 8.81
C CYS A 95 7.79 6.66 7.81
N ALA A 96 7.44 7.90 7.47
CA ALA A 96 6.41 8.20 6.47
C ALA A 96 6.77 7.65 5.09
N VAL A 97 8.02 7.85 4.66
CA VAL A 97 8.54 7.39 3.36
C VAL A 97 8.50 5.86 3.26
N LEU A 98 8.92 5.14 4.30
CA LEU A 98 8.82 3.68 4.32
C LEU A 98 7.36 3.21 4.39
N GLY A 99 6.51 3.91 5.16
CA GLY A 99 5.08 3.64 5.23
C GLY A 99 4.39 3.79 3.88
N PHE A 100 4.78 4.80 3.11
CA PHE A 100 4.33 5.00 1.73
C PHE A 100 4.84 3.90 0.83
N ALA A 101 6.11 3.52 0.98
CA ALA A 101 6.71 2.44 0.22
C ALA A 101 5.99 1.10 0.41
N VAL A 102 5.26 0.88 1.51
CA VAL A 102 4.43 -0.33 1.71
C VAL A 102 2.93 -0.08 1.56
N GLY A 103 2.51 1.10 1.09
CA GLY A 103 1.10 1.44 0.87
C GLY A 103 0.28 1.72 2.14
N LYS A 104 0.93 1.89 3.30
CA LYS A 104 0.26 2.12 4.60
C LYS A 104 0.14 3.62 4.96
N VAL A 105 0.87 4.48 4.27
CA VAL A 105 0.87 5.94 4.50
C VAL A 105 0.66 6.66 3.17
N GLY A 106 -0.19 7.69 3.13
CA GLY A 106 -0.49 8.44 1.91
C GLY A 106 0.61 9.47 1.54
N ALA A 107 0.67 9.85 0.27
CA ALA A 107 1.66 10.85 -0.22
C ALA A 107 1.53 12.22 0.50
N THR A 108 0.31 12.60 0.87
CA THR A 108 0.04 13.84 1.63
C THR A 108 0.77 13.85 2.97
N ASP A 109 0.82 12.71 3.66
CA ASP A 109 1.49 12.59 4.95
C ASP A 109 3.01 12.60 4.79
N VAL A 110 3.55 11.95 3.75
CA VAL A 110 4.98 12.05 3.42
C VAL A 110 5.40 13.50 3.22
N ARG A 111 4.62 14.27 2.44
CA ARG A 111 4.89 15.70 2.17
C ARG A 111 4.73 16.57 3.42
N ARG A 112 3.80 16.22 4.32
CA ARG A 112 3.65 16.90 5.63
C ARG A 112 4.93 16.81 6.46
N PHE A 113 5.63 15.67 6.41
CA PHE A 113 6.88 15.46 7.15
C PHE A 113 8.13 15.85 6.36
N ASP A 114 8.01 16.34 5.12
CA ASP A 114 9.15 16.77 4.33
C ASP A 114 9.91 17.92 5.05
N ARG A 115 11.21 17.67 5.28
CA ARG A 115 12.13 18.59 5.97
C ARG A 115 12.33 19.88 5.19
N THR A 116 12.20 19.84 3.86
CA THR A 116 12.38 21.01 3.00
C THR A 116 11.25 22.02 3.16
N ILE A 117 10.08 21.56 3.59
CA ILE A 117 8.88 22.39 3.77
C ILE A 117 8.77 22.88 5.23
N THR A 118 9.14 22.04 6.20
CA THR A 118 8.88 22.32 7.63
C THR A 118 9.97 23.07 8.37
N GLN A 119 11.21 23.15 7.86
CA GLN A 119 12.19 24.05 8.47
C GLN A 119 12.00 25.47 7.91
N PRO A 120 11.52 26.43 8.73
CA PRO A 120 11.65 27.83 8.36
C PRO A 120 13.14 28.08 8.15
N ARG A 121 13.52 28.38 6.91
CA ARG A 121 14.88 28.80 6.57
C ARG A 121 15.32 29.78 7.65
N PRO A 122 16.41 29.50 8.41
CA PRO A 122 16.89 30.42 9.42
C PRO A 122 16.92 31.81 8.79
N PRO A 123 16.34 32.84 9.42
CA PRO A 123 16.31 34.18 8.84
C PRO A 123 17.73 34.47 8.39
N ALA A 124 17.89 34.72 7.08
CA ALA A 124 19.20 34.92 6.49
C ALA A 124 19.93 35.90 7.40
N PHE A 125 21.05 35.47 7.98
CA PHE A 125 21.84 36.34 8.84
C PHE A 125 21.95 37.68 8.11
N PRO A 126 21.61 38.82 8.76
CA PRO A 126 21.72 40.11 8.10
C PRO A 126 23.12 40.16 7.48
N PRO A 127 23.24 40.61 6.21
CA PRO A 127 24.51 40.60 5.49
C PRO A 127 25.55 41.16 6.43
N ALA A 128 26.60 40.36 6.69
CA ALA A 128 27.63 40.68 7.65
C ALA A 128 28.02 42.14 7.42
N ALA A 129 27.74 43.00 8.41
CA ALA A 129 28.21 44.37 8.38
C ALA A 129 29.70 44.27 8.03
N THR A 130 30.09 44.90 6.92
CA THR A 130 31.45 44.93 6.41
C THR A 130 32.39 45.17 7.57
N GLN A 131 33.05 44.11 8.05
CA GLN A 131 34.05 44.24 9.09
C GLN A 131 35.14 45.11 8.48
N GLN A 132 35.25 46.31 9.03
CA GLN A 132 36.29 47.27 8.71
C GLN A 132 37.65 46.54 8.87
N PRO A 133 38.55 46.62 7.87
CA PRO A 133 39.82 45.90 7.91
C PRO A 133 40.58 46.24 9.19
N THR A 134 40.88 45.22 9.99
CA THR A 134 41.75 45.34 11.15
C THR A 134 43.14 45.78 10.70
N PRO A 135 43.79 46.73 11.41
CA PRO A 135 45.12 47.20 11.08
C PRO A 135 46.15 46.06 11.15
N PRO A 136 47.21 46.09 10.31
CA PRO A 136 48.20 45.03 10.24
C PRO A 136 48.95 44.87 11.57
N ALA A 137 49.08 43.61 12.00
CA ALA A 137 49.85 43.23 13.18
C ALA A 137 51.35 43.53 12.99
N PRO A 138 52.07 43.97 14.04
CA PRO A 138 53.51 44.24 13.97
C PRO A 138 54.32 42.94 13.73
N PRO A 139 55.49 43.03 13.07
CA PRO A 139 56.30 41.88 12.71
C PRO A 139 56.86 41.16 13.94
N ASN A 140 56.51 39.88 14.06
CA ASN A 140 56.99 38.97 15.07
C ASN A 140 58.46 38.62 14.79
N GLN A 141 59.38 39.21 15.54
CA GLN A 141 60.79 38.80 15.52
C GLN A 141 60.94 37.45 16.22
N GLY A 142 61.63 36.53 15.54
CA GLY A 142 61.67 35.12 15.87
C GLY A 142 62.28 34.77 17.21
N VAL A 143 61.84 33.62 17.73
CA VAL A 143 62.59 32.84 18.72
C VAL A 143 62.49 31.37 18.31
N TRP A 144 63.63 30.83 17.90
CA TRP A 144 63.89 29.40 17.81
C TRP A 144 64.00 28.84 19.23
N GLY A 145 63.21 27.81 19.54
CA GLY A 145 63.23 27.20 20.87
C GLY A 145 62.44 25.90 20.93
N VAL A 146 63.14 24.80 20.69
CA VAL A 146 62.74 23.42 20.96
C VAL A 146 62.39 23.28 22.44
N GLN A 147 61.22 22.69 22.79
CA GLN A 147 61.06 21.91 24.02
C GLN A 147 59.77 21.07 23.98
N SER A 148 59.96 19.75 24.00
CA SER A 148 58.93 18.75 24.27
C SER A 148 58.57 18.76 25.76
N PRO A 149 57.28 18.73 26.15
CA PRO A 149 56.90 18.47 27.53
C PRO A 149 56.48 17.01 27.71
N THR A 150 57.38 16.19 28.26
CA THR A 150 57.04 14.97 29.01
C THR A 150 56.54 15.38 30.39
N GLY A 151 55.23 15.62 30.50
CA GLY A 151 54.55 15.86 31.78
C GLY A 151 53.70 14.65 32.21
N PRO A 152 53.73 14.23 33.48
CA PRO A 152 52.82 13.21 34.00
C PRO A 152 51.36 13.71 34.01
N PRO A 153 50.37 12.80 33.89
CA PRO A 153 48.96 13.19 33.78
C PRO A 153 48.45 13.89 35.06
N PRO A 154 47.60 14.91 34.94
CA PRO A 154 47.00 15.57 36.10
C PRO A 154 46.04 14.62 36.83
N SER A 155 46.23 14.57 38.15
CA SER A 155 45.39 13.88 39.14
C SER A 155 43.94 14.35 39.10
N SER A 156 43.02 13.40 39.11
CA SER A 156 41.57 13.59 39.20
C SER A 156 41.15 14.39 40.45
N PRO A 157 40.17 15.32 40.35
CA PRO A 157 39.62 16.00 41.51
C PRO A 157 38.74 15.07 42.37
N PRO A 158 38.66 15.30 43.70
CA PRO A 158 37.91 14.47 44.63
C PRO A 158 36.38 14.64 44.49
N PRO A 159 35.57 13.61 44.83
CA PRO A 159 34.11 13.70 44.81
C PRO A 159 33.60 14.59 45.94
N THR A 160 33.01 15.73 45.59
CA THR A 160 32.21 16.54 46.50
C THR A 160 30.85 15.90 46.73
N SER A 161 30.69 15.32 47.92
CA SER A 161 29.42 14.95 48.54
C SER A 161 28.66 16.19 49.05
N SER A 162 27.36 16.28 48.74
CA SER A 162 26.22 16.52 49.67
C SER A 162 25.02 17.31 49.06
N PRO A 163 23.79 17.15 49.61
CA PRO A 163 22.49 17.42 48.96
C PRO A 163 21.89 18.81 49.31
N PRO A 164 20.73 19.21 48.74
CA PRO A 164 19.45 18.99 49.45
C PRO A 164 18.21 18.71 48.58
N THR A 165 17.27 18.01 49.21
CA THR A 165 15.85 17.82 48.88
C THR A 165 15.11 19.13 48.63
N SER A 166 14.51 19.26 47.44
CA SER A 166 13.49 20.27 47.13
C SER A 166 12.08 19.73 47.44
N PRO A 167 11.18 20.51 48.07
CA PRO A 167 9.80 20.12 48.32
C PRO A 167 8.95 20.11 47.02
N PRO A 168 7.83 19.35 46.99
CA PRO A 168 6.97 19.25 45.82
C PRO A 168 6.21 20.55 45.54
N ALA A 169 6.13 20.91 44.26
CA ALA A 169 5.37 22.06 43.77
C ALA A 169 3.87 21.87 44.01
N SER A 170 3.27 22.80 44.76
CA SER A 170 1.83 22.93 44.91
C SER A 170 1.21 23.43 43.60
N TRP A 171 0.23 22.68 43.10
CA TRP A 171 -0.60 23.04 41.96
C TRP A 171 -1.43 24.31 42.25
N PRO A 172 -1.52 25.28 41.32
CA PRO A 172 -2.44 26.40 41.47
C PRO A 172 -3.90 25.97 41.19
N PRO A 173 -4.89 26.54 41.91
CA PRO A 173 -6.31 26.25 41.71
C PRO A 173 -6.81 26.78 40.36
N ALA A 174 -7.70 25.99 39.75
CA ALA A 174 -8.41 26.30 38.51
C ALA A 174 -9.13 27.66 38.57
N GLN A 175 -8.84 28.52 37.60
CA GLN A 175 -9.59 29.75 37.36
C GLN A 175 -10.83 29.43 36.50
N PRO A 176 -12.03 29.90 36.88
CA PRO A 176 -13.22 29.77 36.05
C PRO A 176 -13.16 30.72 34.85
N TYR A 177 -13.20 30.16 33.64
CA TYR A 177 -13.24 30.93 32.39
C TYR A 177 -14.64 31.53 32.20
N ALA A 178 -14.78 32.81 32.54
CA ALA A 178 -15.95 33.63 32.24
C ALA A 178 -15.92 34.07 30.78
N GLY A 179 -17.07 33.97 30.13
CA GLY A 179 -17.25 34.30 28.71
C GLY A 179 -16.93 35.75 28.35
N GLY A 180 -16.40 35.93 27.14
CA GLY A 180 -16.18 37.21 26.52
C GLY A 180 -16.10 37.05 25.00
N TYR A 181 -17.18 37.46 24.32
CA TYR A 181 -17.20 37.67 22.87
C TYR A 181 -16.27 38.83 22.48
N PRO A 182 -15.57 38.74 21.33
CA PRO A 182 -15.13 39.93 20.60
C PRO A 182 -15.87 40.09 19.24
N PRO A 183 -15.78 41.29 18.64
CA PRO A 183 -16.89 41.90 17.91
C PRO A 183 -16.92 41.61 16.40
N SER A 184 -18.14 41.69 15.86
CA SER A 184 -18.52 41.78 14.46
C SER A 184 -18.03 43.06 13.76
N TYR A 185 -17.49 42.96 12.54
CA TYR A 185 -17.49 43.99 11.46
C TYR A 185 -16.91 43.36 10.15
N PRO A 186 -17.09 43.94 8.94
CA PRO A 186 -18.31 44.01 8.16
C PRO A 186 -18.18 43.30 6.78
N SER A 187 -19.34 43.06 6.18
CA SER A 187 -19.61 42.62 4.81
C SER A 187 -19.02 43.52 3.70
N GLY A 188 -18.42 42.90 2.67
CA GLY A 188 -18.14 43.51 1.36
C GLY A 188 -18.05 42.45 0.23
N PRO A 189 -18.39 42.77 -1.04
CA PRO A 189 -18.91 41.80 -2.00
C PRO A 189 -17.95 41.36 -3.12
N THR A 190 -18.12 40.09 -3.53
CA THR A 190 -18.03 39.46 -4.87
C THR A 190 -16.79 39.61 -5.76
N GLY A 191 -16.20 38.45 -6.08
CA GLY A 191 -15.59 38.14 -7.38
C GLY A 191 -15.44 36.61 -7.55
N PRO A 192 -15.88 35.99 -8.68
CA PRO A 192 -15.71 34.57 -8.88
C PRO A 192 -14.28 34.26 -9.33
N THR A 193 -13.51 33.58 -8.50
CA THR A 193 -12.23 32.98 -8.91
C THR A 193 -12.50 31.56 -9.38
N THR A 194 -12.21 31.32 -10.66
CA THR A 194 -12.21 30.02 -11.32
C THR A 194 -11.21 29.09 -10.62
N PRO A 195 -11.56 27.85 -10.23
CA PRO A 195 -10.59 26.93 -9.66
C PRO A 195 -9.63 26.46 -10.77
N GLY A 196 -8.37 26.87 -10.64
CA GLY A 196 -7.28 26.40 -11.48
C GLY A 196 -7.01 24.92 -11.21
N ARG A 197 -7.27 24.09 -12.21
CA ARG A 197 -6.95 22.66 -12.25
C ARG A 197 -5.44 22.47 -12.22
N SER A 198 -4.86 22.28 -11.04
CA SER A 198 -3.47 21.85 -10.89
C SER A 198 -3.37 20.39 -11.31
N ARG A 199 -2.61 20.14 -12.38
CA ARG A 199 -2.23 18.79 -12.83
C ARG A 199 -1.10 18.31 -11.93
N THR A 200 -1.45 17.52 -10.92
CA THR A 200 -0.50 16.70 -10.16
C THR A 200 -0.40 15.35 -10.85
N PRO A 201 0.79 14.79 -11.12
CA PRO A 201 0.92 13.48 -11.76
C PRO A 201 0.68 12.35 -10.74
N TRP A 202 -0.16 11.37 -11.11
CA TRP A 202 -0.72 10.31 -10.29
C TRP A 202 -0.05 8.95 -10.60
N ILE A 203 1.02 8.59 -9.88
CA ILE A 203 1.84 7.37 -10.14
C ILE A 203 1.41 6.14 -9.31
N LEU A 204 0.33 6.19 -8.52
CA LEU A 204 0.07 5.17 -7.49
C LEU A 204 -0.67 3.88 -7.89
N LEU A 205 -1.06 3.67 -9.15
CA LEU A 205 -1.89 2.50 -9.51
C LEU A 205 -1.48 1.95 -10.88
N ALA A 206 -0.39 1.18 -10.96
CA ALA A 206 0.07 0.55 -12.20
C ALA A 206 0.45 -0.94 -12.03
N LEU A 207 -0.03 -1.63 -10.99
CA LEU A 207 0.50 -2.96 -10.62
C LEU A 207 -0.51 -4.11 -10.45
N ALA A 208 -1.67 -4.00 -11.08
CA ALA A 208 -2.62 -5.12 -11.26
C ALA A 208 -2.32 -5.97 -12.52
N SER A 209 -1.34 -5.56 -13.34
CA SER A 209 -1.25 -6.01 -14.74
C SER A 209 -0.33 -7.21 -15.01
N VAL A 210 0.57 -7.56 -14.09
CA VAL A 210 1.61 -8.59 -14.34
C VAL A 210 1.10 -10.01 -14.08
N VAL A 211 0.18 -10.18 -13.13
CA VAL A 211 -0.40 -11.50 -12.83
C VAL A 211 -1.23 -11.99 -14.01
N LEU A 212 -2.05 -11.13 -14.61
CA LEU A 212 -2.95 -11.48 -15.73
C LEU A 212 -2.23 -11.99 -17.00
N ILE A 213 -0.99 -11.54 -17.27
CA ILE A 213 -0.23 -11.95 -18.46
C ILE A 213 0.45 -13.31 -18.25
N ALA A 214 1.07 -13.53 -17.09
CA ALA A 214 1.85 -14.74 -16.85
C ALA A 214 0.97 -15.97 -16.50
N VAL A 215 -0.18 -15.73 -15.87
CA VAL A 215 -1.26 -16.71 -15.64
C VAL A 215 -1.73 -17.33 -16.97
N ILE A 216 -1.91 -16.55 -18.04
CA ILE A 216 -2.61 -17.03 -19.24
C ILE A 216 -1.69 -17.78 -20.22
N GLY A 217 -0.36 -17.64 -20.10
CA GLY A 217 0.61 -18.36 -20.93
C GLY A 217 0.70 -19.87 -20.63
N GLY A 218 0.38 -20.31 -19.41
CA GLY A 218 0.48 -21.72 -18.99
C GLY A 218 -0.69 -22.61 -19.42
N LEU A 219 -1.87 -22.04 -19.67
CA LEU A 219 -3.13 -22.80 -19.75
C LEU A 219 -3.26 -23.71 -20.99
N VAL A 220 -2.49 -23.50 -22.05
CA VAL A 220 -2.80 -24.09 -23.38
C VAL A 220 -1.87 -25.22 -23.81
N ALA A 221 -0.84 -25.56 -23.03
CA ALA A 221 0.00 -26.72 -23.36
C ALA A 221 -0.75 -28.07 -23.24
N VAL A 222 -1.89 -28.13 -22.54
CA VAL A 222 -2.60 -29.40 -22.25
C VAL A 222 -3.74 -29.71 -23.23
N LEU A 223 -4.32 -28.73 -23.93
CA LEU A 223 -5.48 -28.96 -24.81
C LEU A 223 -5.16 -29.16 -26.30
N ALA A 224 -3.91 -28.93 -26.74
CA ALA A 224 -3.49 -29.16 -28.12
C ALA A 224 -2.89 -30.56 -28.38
N GLY A 225 -2.85 -31.44 -27.37
CA GLY A 225 -2.20 -32.75 -27.41
C GLY A 225 -3.09 -33.90 -26.92
N GLY A 226 -4.28 -34.07 -27.48
CA GLY A 226 -5.19 -35.18 -27.17
C GLY A 226 -5.46 -36.03 -28.40
N ASN A 227 -4.78 -37.19 -28.47
CA ASN A 227 -4.89 -38.23 -29.47
C ASN A 227 -6.34 -38.66 -29.78
N ASP A 228 -6.62 -38.88 -31.06
CA ASP A 228 -7.73 -39.72 -31.54
C ASP A 228 -7.67 -41.09 -30.85
N ASP A 229 -8.67 -41.41 -30.03
CA ASP A 229 -9.09 -42.80 -29.86
C ASP A 229 -10.61 -42.87 -29.68
N THR A 230 -11.19 -43.60 -30.63
CA THR A 230 -12.60 -43.85 -30.86
C THR A 230 -13.08 -44.91 -29.88
N VAL A 231 -14.13 -44.66 -29.09
CA VAL A 231 -14.92 -45.73 -28.49
C VAL A 231 -16.41 -45.39 -28.37
N ASP A 232 -17.14 -46.25 -29.07
CA ASP A 232 -18.57 -46.54 -29.17
C ASP A 232 -19.59 -45.95 -28.18
N SER A 233 -20.66 -45.47 -28.81
CA SER A 233 -21.98 -45.17 -28.27
C SER A 233 -22.64 -46.39 -27.61
N ALA A 234 -23.15 -46.19 -26.39
CA ALA A 234 -24.23 -47.00 -25.83
C ALA A 234 -25.38 -46.08 -25.40
N THR A 235 -26.46 -46.21 -26.16
CA THR A 235 -27.80 -45.64 -25.97
C THR A 235 -28.47 -46.28 -24.76
N ASP A 236 -29.02 -45.49 -23.83
CA ASP A 236 -30.17 -45.92 -23.03
C ASP A 236 -31.07 -44.71 -22.68
N ASP A 237 -32.36 -44.90 -22.95
CA ASP A 237 -33.49 -43.97 -22.89
C ASP A 237 -34.29 -44.21 -21.58
N PRO A 238 -35.37 -43.47 -21.24
CA PRO A 238 -35.47 -42.75 -19.98
C PRO A 238 -36.46 -43.40 -19.01
N SER A 239 -36.28 -43.20 -17.70
CA SER A 239 -37.30 -43.59 -16.71
C SER A 239 -37.99 -42.35 -16.13
N THR A 240 -39.21 -42.15 -16.62
CA THR A 240 -40.22 -41.21 -16.14
C THR A 240 -40.66 -41.55 -14.72
N SER A 241 -40.60 -40.60 -13.79
CA SER A 241 -41.32 -40.68 -12.51
C SER A 241 -41.94 -39.32 -12.16
N ALA A 242 -43.22 -39.39 -11.80
CA ALA A 242 -44.19 -38.31 -11.64
C ALA A 242 -44.01 -37.49 -10.35
N PRO A 243 -44.62 -36.30 -10.24
CA PRO A 243 -44.39 -35.36 -9.15
C PRO A 243 -45.21 -35.71 -7.90
N THR A 244 -44.59 -35.63 -6.73
CA THR A 244 -45.28 -35.67 -5.44
C THR A 244 -45.01 -34.37 -4.71
N ASP A 245 -46.03 -33.53 -4.61
CA ASP A 245 -46.10 -32.36 -3.74
C ASP A 245 -46.35 -32.87 -2.29
N PRO A 246 -45.55 -32.44 -1.30
CA PRO A 246 -46.22 -31.73 -0.22
C PRO A 246 -45.40 -30.65 0.49
N ALA A 247 -46.17 -29.66 0.96
CA ALA A 247 -46.06 -28.98 2.25
C ALA A 247 -45.02 -27.85 2.39
N SER A 248 -45.58 -26.65 2.53
CA SER A 248 -44.97 -25.44 3.07
C SER A 248 -44.40 -25.68 4.47
N GLY A 249 -43.12 -26.05 4.54
CA GLY A 249 -42.28 -25.95 5.73
C GLY A 249 -41.67 -24.54 5.86
N PRO A 250 -41.22 -24.14 7.06
CA PRO A 250 -40.55 -22.86 7.26
C PRO A 250 -39.34 -22.76 6.35
N THR A 251 -39.19 -21.62 5.66
CA THR A 251 -38.03 -21.28 4.83
C THR A 251 -36.75 -21.61 5.60
N PRO A 252 -35.97 -22.64 5.19
CA PRO A 252 -34.70 -22.91 5.82
C PRO A 252 -33.81 -21.67 5.65
N LEU A 253 -33.17 -21.22 6.74
CA LEU A 253 -32.07 -20.27 6.60
C LEU A 253 -31.06 -20.87 5.60
N PRO A 254 -30.49 -20.06 4.68
CA PRO A 254 -29.51 -20.54 3.71
C PRO A 254 -28.40 -21.28 4.45
N THR A 255 -28.29 -22.57 4.19
CA THR A 255 -27.22 -23.41 4.74
C THR A 255 -25.96 -22.99 4.00
N ILE A 256 -25.11 -22.21 4.68
CA ILE A 256 -23.82 -21.76 4.15
C ILE A 256 -23.07 -23.01 3.63
N PRO A 257 -22.66 -23.04 2.35
CA PRO A 257 -21.89 -24.13 1.79
C PRO A 257 -20.64 -24.39 2.66
N PRO A 258 -20.19 -25.65 2.75
CA PRO A 258 -19.22 -26.09 3.76
C PRO A 258 -17.83 -25.45 3.70
N ASN A 259 -17.51 -24.65 2.66
CA ASN A 259 -16.17 -24.12 2.44
C ASN A 259 -16.20 -22.60 2.17
N PRO A 260 -16.39 -21.75 3.21
CA PRO A 260 -16.15 -20.33 3.06
C PRO A 260 -14.68 -20.06 2.79
N VAL A 261 -14.38 -19.26 1.76
CA VAL A 261 -13.06 -18.69 1.50
C VAL A 261 -13.05 -17.29 2.10
N SER A 262 -12.02 -16.97 2.88
CA SER A 262 -11.87 -15.65 3.51
C SER A 262 -10.61 -14.96 2.99
N GLY A 263 -10.79 -13.72 2.56
CA GLY A 263 -9.70 -12.83 2.15
C GLY A 263 -9.49 -11.69 3.12
N SER A 264 -8.77 -10.67 2.65
CA SER A 264 -8.53 -9.46 3.42
C SER A 264 -9.77 -8.56 3.44
N GLY A 265 -10.64 -8.70 4.45
CA GLY A 265 -11.85 -7.85 4.62
C GLY A 265 -13.13 -8.40 4.00
N TYR A 266 -13.13 -9.66 3.56
CA TYR A 266 -14.30 -10.29 2.93
C TYR A 266 -14.29 -11.81 3.07
N ALA A 267 -15.46 -12.42 2.84
CA ALA A 267 -15.59 -13.86 2.61
C ALA A 267 -16.67 -14.17 1.60
N PHE A 268 -16.54 -15.32 0.93
CA PHE A 268 -17.54 -15.84 -0.02
C PHE A 268 -17.56 -17.37 0.03
N SER A 269 -18.59 -17.97 -0.56
CA SER A 269 -18.72 -19.43 -0.62
C SER A 269 -18.13 -19.97 -1.91
N LEU A 270 -17.31 -21.01 -1.80
CA LEU A 270 -16.70 -21.62 -2.97
C LEU A 270 -17.48 -22.88 -3.44
N PRO A 271 -17.83 -22.98 -4.73
CA PRO A 271 -18.43 -24.19 -5.29
C PRO A 271 -17.47 -25.38 -5.24
N GLU A 272 -18.01 -26.61 -5.15
CA GLU A 272 -17.21 -27.85 -4.97
C GLU A 272 -16.16 -28.07 -6.08
N ALA A 273 -16.43 -27.63 -7.31
CA ALA A 273 -15.52 -27.80 -8.45
C ALA A 273 -14.36 -26.80 -8.48
N TRP A 274 -14.34 -25.83 -7.57
CA TRP A 274 -13.35 -24.78 -7.51
C TRP A 274 -12.42 -24.97 -6.31
N THR A 275 -11.18 -24.56 -6.47
CA THR A 275 -10.14 -24.69 -5.44
C THR A 275 -9.43 -23.36 -5.25
N ASP A 276 -9.17 -23.00 -3.99
CA ASP A 276 -8.26 -21.91 -3.65
C ASP A 276 -6.81 -22.36 -3.93
N ILE A 277 -6.21 -21.72 -4.94
CA ILE A 277 -4.84 -21.96 -5.42
C ILE A 277 -3.92 -20.77 -5.09
N THR A 278 -4.29 -19.95 -4.11
CA THR A 278 -3.54 -18.75 -3.73
C THR A 278 -2.09 -19.07 -3.40
N GLU A 279 -1.82 -20.15 -2.65
CA GLU A 279 -0.45 -20.55 -2.30
C GLU A 279 0.39 -20.91 -3.54
N GLU A 280 -0.20 -21.59 -4.53
CA GLU A 280 0.47 -21.91 -5.80
C GLU A 280 0.93 -20.64 -6.51
N ILE A 281 0.04 -19.66 -6.68
CA ILE A 281 0.33 -18.39 -7.35
C ILE A 281 1.37 -17.56 -6.59
N LEU A 282 1.22 -17.43 -5.26
CA LEU A 282 2.15 -16.66 -4.45
C LEU A 282 3.55 -17.28 -4.42
N SER A 283 3.64 -18.62 -4.41
CA SER A 283 4.92 -19.33 -4.44
C SER A 283 5.66 -19.17 -5.78
N GLY A 284 4.93 -18.89 -6.86
CA GLY A 284 5.47 -18.62 -8.20
C GLY A 284 6.11 -17.24 -8.35
N GLY A 285 6.19 -16.43 -7.29
CA GLY A 285 6.73 -15.08 -7.32
C GLY A 285 5.76 -14.03 -7.88
N GLN A 286 4.49 -14.40 -8.07
CA GLN A 286 3.42 -13.51 -8.53
C GLN A 286 2.65 -12.90 -7.35
N SER A 287 3.37 -12.47 -6.31
CA SER A 287 2.79 -11.94 -5.07
C SER A 287 2.44 -10.45 -5.17
N GLY A 288 1.82 -10.02 -6.27
CA GLY A 288 1.47 -8.62 -6.52
C GLY A 288 0.39 -8.10 -5.55
N ALA A 289 -0.67 -7.50 -6.10
CA ALA A 289 -1.83 -7.09 -5.32
C ALA A 289 -2.82 -8.26 -5.03
N THR A 290 -2.48 -9.48 -5.46
CA THR A 290 -3.32 -10.67 -5.34
C THR A 290 -3.53 -11.07 -3.89
N ASP A 291 -4.78 -11.02 -3.44
CA ASP A 291 -5.20 -11.53 -2.14
C ASP A 291 -5.69 -12.98 -2.24
N LYS A 292 -6.45 -13.31 -3.29
CA LYS A 292 -6.89 -14.69 -3.60
C LYS A 292 -6.76 -15.03 -5.07
N ALA A 293 -6.45 -16.29 -5.33
CA ALA A 293 -6.53 -16.90 -6.64
C ALA A 293 -7.27 -18.23 -6.53
N ILE A 294 -8.34 -18.38 -7.31
CA ILE A 294 -9.20 -19.56 -7.31
C ILE A 294 -9.23 -20.12 -8.73
N ALA A 295 -9.16 -21.43 -8.89
CA ALA A 295 -9.30 -22.10 -10.17
C ALA A 295 -10.48 -23.05 -10.18
N TRP A 296 -11.14 -23.15 -11.33
CA TRP A 296 -12.01 -24.28 -11.65
C TRP A 296 -11.12 -25.51 -11.91
N GLY A 297 -11.04 -26.41 -10.93
CA GLY A 297 -10.12 -27.55 -10.93
C GLY A 297 -9.22 -27.53 -9.71
N GLN A 298 -8.03 -28.15 -9.82
CA GLN A 298 -7.07 -28.33 -8.72
C GLN A 298 -5.82 -27.46 -8.85
N SER A 299 -5.60 -26.83 -10.00
CA SER A 299 -4.39 -26.07 -10.32
C SER A 299 -4.74 -24.93 -11.26
N PHE A 300 -3.81 -23.98 -11.38
CA PHE A 300 -3.94 -22.93 -12.37
C PHE A 300 -3.85 -23.50 -13.81
N GLU A 301 -2.87 -24.37 -14.05
CA GLU A 301 -2.64 -24.99 -15.36
C GLU A 301 -3.81 -25.91 -15.75
N GLY A 302 -4.39 -25.68 -16.93
CA GLY A 302 -5.52 -26.45 -17.45
C GLY A 302 -6.89 -26.11 -16.83
N ALA A 303 -6.96 -25.11 -15.96
CA ALA A 303 -8.24 -24.66 -15.39
C ALA A 303 -9.19 -24.16 -16.48
N ARG A 304 -10.46 -24.56 -16.39
CA ARG A 304 -11.50 -24.08 -17.32
C ARG A 304 -11.76 -22.58 -17.17
N ALA A 305 -11.74 -22.11 -15.92
CA ALA A 305 -11.90 -20.73 -15.53
C ALA A 305 -11.06 -20.46 -14.27
N ASN A 306 -10.74 -19.20 -14.03
CA ASN A 306 -10.06 -18.77 -12.81
C ASN A 306 -10.64 -17.42 -12.33
N LEU A 307 -10.58 -17.21 -11.04
CA LEU A 307 -11.01 -16.00 -10.34
C LEU A 307 -9.81 -15.44 -9.59
N ILE A 308 -9.46 -14.19 -9.85
CA ILE A 308 -8.41 -13.47 -9.13
C ILE A 308 -9.06 -12.32 -8.37
N ILE A 309 -8.70 -12.19 -7.09
CA ILE A 309 -9.11 -11.08 -6.25
C ILE A 309 -7.85 -10.31 -5.86
N GLU A 310 -7.84 -9.03 -6.22
CA GLU A 310 -6.77 -8.10 -5.85
C GLU A 310 -7.31 -7.04 -4.90
N THR A 311 -6.48 -6.69 -3.91
CA THR A 311 -6.80 -5.66 -2.93
C THR A 311 -5.76 -4.54 -2.99
N GLY A 312 -6.20 -3.30 -2.81
CA GLY A 312 -5.32 -2.13 -2.74
C GLY A 312 -5.94 -1.01 -1.92
N PHE A 313 -5.20 0.07 -1.72
CA PHE A 313 -5.72 1.24 -1.00
C PHE A 313 -6.49 2.16 -1.97
N ALA A 314 -7.71 2.56 -1.61
CA ALA A 314 -8.55 3.41 -2.46
C ALA A 314 -8.15 4.90 -2.42
N GLY A 315 -7.14 5.30 -1.64
CA GLY A 315 -6.69 6.70 -1.61
C GLY A 315 -7.64 7.64 -0.87
N GLY A 316 -8.57 7.10 -0.07
CA GLY A 316 -9.64 7.85 0.58
C GLY A 316 -10.87 8.08 -0.30
N GLU A 317 -10.89 7.54 -1.53
CA GLU A 317 -12.10 7.54 -2.35
C GLU A 317 -13.10 6.51 -1.85
N THR A 318 -14.39 6.82 -2.04
CA THR A 318 -15.52 5.97 -1.65
C THR A 318 -16.44 5.62 -2.82
N ASP A 319 -16.26 6.24 -3.99
CA ASP A 319 -17.02 5.94 -5.19
C ASP A 319 -16.11 5.25 -6.22
N PRO A 320 -16.33 3.96 -6.55
CA PRO A 320 -15.50 3.25 -7.51
C PRO A 320 -15.50 3.88 -8.91
N GLU A 321 -16.51 4.68 -9.27
CA GLU A 321 -16.51 5.40 -10.55
C GLU A 321 -15.39 6.45 -10.66
N VAL A 322 -14.92 6.99 -9.53
CA VAL A 322 -13.82 7.97 -9.54
C VAL A 322 -12.50 7.31 -9.94
N ILE A 323 -12.29 6.05 -9.53
CA ILE A 323 -11.08 5.28 -9.79
C ILE A 323 -11.20 4.38 -11.04
N ARG A 324 -12.41 4.18 -11.56
CA ARG A 324 -12.70 3.36 -12.76
C ARG A 324 -11.79 3.65 -13.95
N PRO A 325 -11.59 4.91 -14.42
CA PRO A 325 -10.77 5.16 -15.60
C PRO A 325 -9.31 4.70 -15.43
N THR A 326 -8.77 4.80 -14.21
CA THR A 326 -7.42 4.32 -13.90
C THR A 326 -7.36 2.79 -13.90
N TRP A 327 -8.34 2.15 -13.27
CA TRP A 327 -8.45 0.69 -13.26
C TRP A 327 -8.62 0.10 -14.66
N GLU A 328 -9.51 0.67 -15.49
CA GLU A 328 -9.68 0.26 -16.89
C GLU A 328 -8.39 0.45 -17.70
N ASN A 329 -7.68 1.57 -17.52
CA ASN A 329 -6.40 1.79 -18.20
C ASN A 329 -5.34 0.74 -17.81
N ASN A 330 -5.32 0.29 -16.55
CA ASN A 330 -4.43 -0.77 -16.09
C ASN A 330 -4.80 -2.12 -16.71
N MET A 331 -6.09 -2.40 -16.86
CA MET A 331 -6.57 -3.59 -17.57
C MET A 331 -6.20 -3.57 -19.04
N VAL A 332 -6.29 -2.41 -19.72
CA VAL A 332 -5.79 -2.25 -21.09
C VAL A 332 -4.30 -2.56 -21.17
N GLY A 333 -3.51 -2.01 -20.23
CA GLY A 333 -2.07 -2.27 -20.16
C GLY A 333 -1.74 -3.75 -19.92
N ALA A 334 -2.56 -4.45 -19.13
CA ALA A 334 -2.39 -5.86 -18.81
C ALA A 334 -2.80 -6.79 -19.97
N THR A 335 -3.92 -6.51 -20.61
CA THR A 335 -4.54 -7.46 -21.55
C THR A 335 -4.29 -7.12 -23.01
N GLY A 336 -3.93 -5.87 -23.30
CA GLY A 336 -3.96 -5.30 -24.65
C GLY A 336 -5.37 -5.09 -25.22
N ALA A 337 -6.41 -5.33 -24.43
CA ALA A 337 -7.81 -5.24 -24.83
C ALA A 337 -8.54 -4.12 -24.07
N THR A 338 -9.53 -3.51 -24.71
CA THR A 338 -10.31 -2.41 -24.12
C THR A 338 -11.46 -2.97 -23.29
N PRO A 339 -11.54 -2.66 -21.98
CA PRO A 339 -12.72 -2.98 -21.18
C PRO A 339 -13.96 -2.27 -21.72
N VAL A 340 -15.07 -2.99 -21.73
CA VAL A 340 -16.39 -2.47 -22.10
C VAL A 340 -17.25 -2.46 -20.84
N ASP A 341 -17.99 -1.37 -20.64
CA ASP A 341 -18.97 -1.27 -19.55
C ASP A 341 -19.96 -2.43 -19.60
N ASN A 342 -20.11 -3.15 -18.49
CA ASN A 342 -20.95 -4.34 -18.37
C ASN A 342 -22.09 -4.12 -17.36
N GLY A 343 -22.57 -2.88 -17.27
CA GLY A 343 -23.75 -2.48 -16.52
C GLY A 343 -23.48 -2.18 -15.04
N ASP A 344 -24.52 -1.69 -14.37
CA ASP A 344 -24.46 -1.41 -12.93
C ASP A 344 -24.59 -2.71 -12.13
N THR A 345 -23.82 -2.84 -11.05
CA THR A 345 -23.94 -3.96 -10.11
C THR A 345 -23.64 -3.54 -8.68
N THR A 346 -23.89 -4.45 -7.74
CA THR A 346 -23.56 -4.28 -6.32
C THR A 346 -22.98 -5.57 -5.75
N ILE A 347 -22.08 -5.45 -4.78
CA ILE A 347 -21.50 -6.57 -4.04
C ILE A 347 -21.80 -6.37 -2.57
N ASP A 348 -22.59 -7.28 -2.00
CA ASP A 348 -23.11 -7.18 -0.61
C ASP A 348 -23.68 -5.78 -0.29
N GLY A 349 -24.47 -5.24 -1.22
CA GLY A 349 -25.11 -3.93 -1.11
C GLY A 349 -24.24 -2.71 -1.44
N GLU A 350 -22.93 -2.90 -1.63
CA GLU A 350 -22.01 -1.82 -2.01
C GLU A 350 -21.93 -1.66 -3.53
N LYS A 351 -21.78 -0.42 -4.00
CA LYS A 351 -21.70 -0.12 -5.43
C LYS A 351 -20.46 -0.77 -6.04
N ALA A 352 -20.61 -1.38 -7.21
CA ALA A 352 -19.49 -1.92 -7.96
C ALA A 352 -19.59 -1.53 -9.44
N VAL A 353 -18.44 -1.24 -10.05
CA VAL A 353 -18.28 -1.06 -11.49
C VAL A 353 -18.08 -2.42 -12.12
N SER A 354 -18.80 -2.70 -13.22
CA SER A 354 -18.70 -3.95 -13.98
C SER A 354 -18.09 -3.69 -15.35
N VAL A 355 -17.12 -4.50 -15.74
CA VAL A 355 -16.55 -4.47 -17.10
C VAL A 355 -16.41 -5.87 -17.69
N LEU A 356 -16.50 -5.93 -19.02
CA LEU A 356 -16.21 -7.10 -19.83
C LEU A 356 -14.99 -6.82 -20.70
N ILE A 357 -14.04 -7.74 -20.73
CA ILE A 357 -12.89 -7.72 -21.64
C ILE A 357 -12.96 -8.98 -22.50
N SER A 358 -13.10 -8.80 -23.81
CA SER A 358 -13.04 -9.90 -24.78
C SER A 358 -11.73 -9.82 -25.56
N ARG A 359 -10.98 -10.91 -25.62
CA ARG A 359 -9.71 -10.98 -26.36
C ARG A 359 -9.41 -12.38 -26.88
N VAL A 360 -8.50 -12.48 -27.83
CA VAL A 360 -7.94 -13.75 -28.28
C VAL A 360 -6.52 -13.86 -27.72
N ASN A 361 -6.22 -14.95 -27.01
CA ASN A 361 -4.87 -15.16 -26.48
C ASN A 361 -3.88 -15.60 -27.57
N GLU A 362 -2.61 -15.76 -27.21
CA GLU A 362 -1.53 -16.13 -28.14
C GLU A 362 -1.77 -17.48 -28.86
N ASN A 363 -2.63 -18.32 -28.29
CA ASN A 363 -2.98 -19.64 -28.83
C ASN A 363 -4.24 -19.62 -29.70
N GLY A 364 -4.80 -18.44 -29.99
CA GLY A 364 -6.01 -18.32 -30.80
C GLY A 364 -7.30 -18.66 -30.04
N VAL A 365 -7.25 -18.81 -28.72
CA VAL A 365 -8.44 -19.08 -27.90
C VAL A 365 -9.10 -17.75 -27.52
N ALA A 366 -10.40 -17.64 -27.78
CA ALA A 366 -11.19 -16.51 -27.35
C ALA A 366 -11.46 -16.61 -25.84
N ILE A 367 -11.13 -15.54 -25.12
CA ILE A 367 -11.21 -15.40 -23.68
C ILE A 367 -12.09 -14.20 -23.37
N GLU A 368 -12.99 -14.39 -22.41
CA GLU A 368 -13.78 -13.32 -21.79
C GLU A 368 -13.35 -13.17 -20.34
N GLN A 369 -13.21 -11.91 -19.90
CA GLN A 369 -12.91 -11.57 -18.52
C GLN A 369 -13.97 -10.64 -17.96
N TYR A 370 -14.54 -10.99 -16.82
CA TYR A 370 -15.57 -10.23 -16.13
C TYR A 370 -14.96 -9.62 -14.88
N GLY A 371 -14.82 -8.30 -14.88
CA GLY A 371 -14.20 -7.55 -13.78
C GLY A 371 -15.25 -6.79 -12.97
N TYR A 372 -15.14 -6.87 -11.65
CA TYR A 372 -15.82 -5.97 -10.72
C TYR A 372 -14.80 -5.13 -9.95
N LEU A 373 -15.09 -3.84 -9.81
CA LEU A 373 -14.34 -2.90 -8.99
C LEU A 373 -15.26 -2.30 -7.94
N THR A 374 -14.91 -2.46 -6.67
CA THR A 374 -15.66 -1.88 -5.54
C THR A 374 -14.69 -1.34 -4.47
N ILE A 375 -15.22 -0.56 -3.54
CA ILE A 375 -14.46 0.03 -2.44
C ILE A 375 -15.21 -0.26 -1.15
N HIS A 376 -14.55 -0.97 -0.24
CA HIS A 376 -15.06 -1.29 1.10
C HIS A 376 -14.07 -0.79 2.15
N ASP A 377 -14.56 -0.01 3.13
CA ASP A 377 -13.77 0.55 4.24
C ASP A 377 -12.45 1.26 3.85
N GLY A 378 -12.44 1.87 2.65
CA GLY A 378 -11.28 2.61 2.13
C GLY A 378 -10.26 1.76 1.38
N ASP A 379 -10.51 0.46 1.28
CA ASP A 379 -9.77 -0.48 0.45
C ASP A 379 -10.51 -0.72 -0.88
N LEU A 380 -9.73 -0.84 -1.95
CA LEU A 380 -10.14 -1.14 -3.32
C LEU A 380 -10.09 -2.64 -3.54
N TYR A 381 -11.17 -3.20 -4.08
CA TYR A 381 -11.26 -4.62 -4.45
C TYR A 381 -11.50 -4.75 -5.95
N SER A 382 -10.62 -5.50 -6.63
CA SER A 382 -10.73 -5.85 -8.04
C SER A 382 -10.92 -7.36 -8.17
N ILE A 383 -12.11 -7.78 -8.55
CA ILE A 383 -12.54 -9.19 -8.62
C ILE A 383 -12.69 -9.55 -10.09
N ILE A 384 -11.86 -10.46 -10.61
CA ILE A 384 -11.79 -10.74 -12.04
C ILE A 384 -11.95 -12.24 -12.30
N LEU A 385 -13.02 -12.62 -12.98
CA LEU A 385 -13.17 -13.93 -13.60
C LEU A 385 -12.50 -13.92 -14.98
N SER A 386 -11.74 -14.96 -15.32
CA SER A 386 -11.28 -15.25 -16.67
C SER A 386 -11.81 -16.61 -17.13
N THR A 387 -12.42 -16.66 -18.32
CA THR A 387 -13.00 -17.88 -18.89
C THR A 387 -12.93 -17.89 -20.41
N GLN A 388 -13.22 -19.03 -21.06
CA GLN A 388 -13.40 -19.07 -22.51
C GLN A 388 -14.68 -18.33 -22.92
N GLU A 389 -14.67 -17.74 -24.12
CA GLU A 389 -15.85 -17.05 -24.67
C GLU A 389 -17.08 -17.96 -24.69
N GLY A 390 -18.20 -17.47 -24.15
CA GLY A 390 -19.47 -18.19 -24.12
C GLY A 390 -19.57 -19.30 -23.07
N ASP A 391 -18.64 -19.39 -22.12
CA ASP A 391 -18.73 -20.33 -21.00
C ASP A 391 -19.75 -19.90 -19.95
N GLN A 392 -21.03 -20.14 -20.24
CA GLN A 392 -22.15 -19.73 -19.38
C GLN A 392 -22.06 -20.34 -17.98
N LEU A 393 -21.56 -21.57 -17.85
CA LEU A 393 -21.48 -22.22 -16.55
C LEU A 393 -20.45 -21.53 -15.63
N ALA A 394 -19.31 -21.11 -16.17
CA ALA A 394 -18.33 -20.31 -15.44
C ALA A 394 -18.91 -18.95 -15.00
N GLN A 395 -19.70 -18.32 -15.86
CA GLN A 395 -20.34 -17.04 -15.59
C GLN A 395 -21.41 -17.15 -14.49
N ASP A 396 -22.30 -18.15 -14.59
CA ASP A 396 -23.34 -18.41 -13.58
C ASP A 396 -22.69 -18.69 -12.22
N THR A 397 -21.62 -19.51 -12.21
CA THR A 397 -20.89 -19.82 -10.99
C THR A 397 -20.19 -18.60 -10.39
N TYR A 398 -19.70 -17.70 -11.22
CA TYR A 398 -19.12 -16.44 -10.76
C TYR A 398 -20.18 -15.52 -10.14
N ALA A 399 -21.38 -15.47 -10.74
CA ALA A 399 -22.50 -14.74 -10.15
C ALA A 399 -22.88 -15.31 -8.77
N ASP A 400 -22.91 -16.64 -8.61
CA ASP A 400 -23.15 -17.29 -7.31
C ASP A 400 -22.07 -16.93 -6.27
N ILE A 401 -20.80 -16.89 -6.68
CA ILE A 401 -19.69 -16.46 -5.81
C ILE A 401 -19.91 -15.02 -5.33
N VAL A 402 -20.23 -14.10 -6.24
CA VAL A 402 -20.47 -12.68 -5.91
C VAL A 402 -21.74 -12.48 -5.09
N GLU A 403 -22.80 -13.25 -5.33
CA GLU A 403 -24.03 -13.22 -4.52
C GLU A 403 -23.78 -13.72 -3.09
N SER A 404 -22.87 -14.67 -2.92
CA SER A 404 -22.47 -15.20 -1.60
C SER A 404 -21.47 -14.33 -0.85
N TRP A 405 -21.05 -13.21 -1.43
CA TRP A 405 -20.05 -12.32 -0.87
C TRP A 405 -20.56 -11.64 0.40
N THR A 406 -19.67 -11.51 1.38
CA THR A 406 -19.92 -10.81 2.64
C THR A 406 -18.69 -9.99 3.03
N TRP A 407 -18.90 -8.72 3.34
CA TRP A 407 -17.85 -7.88 3.92
C TRP A 407 -17.61 -8.21 5.41
N GLN A 408 -16.37 -8.10 5.90
CA GLN A 408 -15.97 -8.55 7.25
C GLN A 408 -15.54 -7.44 8.21
#